data_AF-T0SXJ2-F1
#
_entry.id   AF-T0SXJ2-F1
#
_cell.length_a   1.000
_cell.length_b   1.000
_cell.length_c   1.000
_cell.angle_alpha   90.00
_cell.angle_beta   90.00
_cell.angle_gamma   90.00
#
_symmetry.space_group_name_H-M   'P 1'
#
loop_
_entity.id
_entity.type
_entity.pdbx_description
1 polymer ?
#
loop_
_entity_poly.entity_id
_entity_poly.type
_entity_poly.pdbx_seq_one_letter_code
_entity_poly.pdbx_strand_id
1 'polypeptide(L)'
;MNGIKNSNEAILTTTSEGNKKINEIVSVINEISEKTKVINDIVFQTKLLSFNASVEAARAGEHGKGFAVVAEEVGNLAQMSGKAAEEMVKFLESLSLV
;
A
#
# COMPACT_ATOMS: atom_id res chain seq x y z
N MET A 1 -23.42 -0.35 -47.30
CA MET A 1 -21.97 -0.56 -47.13
C MET A 1 -21.30 0.54 -46.29
N ASN A 2 -21.61 1.83 -46.49
CA ASN A 2 -21.03 2.94 -45.70
C ASN A 2 -21.37 2.91 -44.19
N GLY A 3 -22.57 2.47 -43.80
CA GLY A 3 -22.94 2.37 -42.38
C GLY A 3 -22.08 1.38 -41.59
N ILE A 4 -21.77 0.23 -42.18
CA ILE A 4 -20.89 -0.79 -41.56
C ILE A 4 -19.45 -0.28 -41.44
N LYS A 5 -18.96 0.46 -42.44
CA LYS A 5 -17.63 1.06 -42.40
C LYS A 5 -17.50 2.08 -41.27
N ASN A 6 -18.48 2.98 -41.14
CA ASN A 6 -18.49 3.98 -40.05
C ASN A 6 -18.62 3.32 -38.67
N SER A 7 -19.44 2.27 -38.52
CA SER A 7 -19.54 1.52 -37.26
C SER A 7 -18.22 0.83 -36.91
N ASN A 8 -17.52 0.24 -37.88
CA ASN A 8 -16.21 -0.37 -37.64
C ASN A 8 -15.15 0.68 -37.24
N GLU A 9 -15.12 1.85 -37.88
CA GLU A 9 -14.22 2.95 -37.48
C GLU A 9 -14.51 3.45 -36.05
N ALA A 10 -15.79 3.58 -35.69
CA ALA A 10 -16.19 3.95 -34.33
C ALA A 10 -15.74 2.90 -33.30
N ILE A 11 -15.95 1.61 -33.57
CA ILE A 11 -15.50 0.51 -32.70
C ILE A 11 -13.99 0.55 -32.52
N LEU A 12 -13.22 0.67 -33.62
CA LEU A 12 -11.76 0.76 -33.55
C LEU A 12 -11.29 1.94 -32.69
N THR A 13 -11.96 3.07 -32.79
CA THR A 13 -11.66 4.27 -31.99
C THR A 13 -11.97 4.02 -30.52
N THR A 14 -13.17 3.53 -30.19
CA THR A 14 -13.57 3.24 -28.80
C THR A 14 -12.69 2.17 -28.16
N THR A 15 -12.33 1.11 -28.90
CA THR A 15 -11.39 0.09 -28.42
C THR A 15 -10.00 0.68 -28.17
N SER A 16 -9.50 1.55 -29.05
CA SER A 16 -8.22 2.25 -28.86
C SER A 16 -8.24 3.14 -27.62
N GLU A 17 -9.30 3.91 -27.41
CA GLU A 17 -9.50 4.72 -26.21
C GLU A 17 -9.60 3.88 -24.94
N GLY A 18 -10.31 2.74 -25.01
CA GLY A 18 -10.40 1.78 -23.91
C GLY A 18 -9.03 1.25 -23.50
N ASN A 19 -8.19 0.88 -24.48
CA ASN A 19 -6.82 0.45 -24.22
C ASN A 19 -5.96 1.55 -23.56
N LYS A 20 -6.11 2.81 -23.97
CA LYS A 20 -5.41 3.93 -23.32
C LYS A 20 -5.80 4.08 -21.85
N LYS A 21 -7.09 4.00 -21.53
CA LYS A 21 -7.57 4.06 -20.14
C LYS A 21 -7.07 2.89 -19.30
N ILE A 22 -7.00 1.69 -19.87
CA ILE A 22 -6.41 0.52 -19.19
C ILE A 22 -4.93 0.79 -18.85
N ASN A 23 -4.16 1.34 -19.80
CA ASN A 23 -2.76 1.69 -19.55
C ASN A 23 -2.62 2.77 -18.44
N GLU A 24 -3.52 3.75 -18.40
CA GLU A 24 -3.55 4.74 -17.31
C GLU A 24 -3.83 4.08 -15.96
N ILE A 25 -4.78 3.14 -15.89
CA ILE A 25 -5.09 2.37 -14.68
C ILE A 25 -3.86 1.58 -14.21
N VAL A 26 -3.16 0.91 -15.12
CA VAL A 26 -1.92 0.18 -14.79
C VAL A 26 -0.85 1.14 -14.23
N SER A 27 -0.71 2.34 -14.79
CA SER A 27 0.20 3.36 -14.26
C SER A 27 -0.15 3.77 -12.84
N VAL A 28 -1.44 3.97 -12.54
CA VAL A 28 -1.90 4.34 -11.19
C VAL A 28 -1.65 3.20 -10.20
N ILE A 29 -1.91 1.95 -10.60
CA ILE A 29 -1.64 0.77 -9.77
C ILE A 29 -0.15 0.69 -9.39
N ASN A 30 0.75 0.95 -10.33
CA ASN A 30 2.19 0.99 -10.07
C ASN A 30 2.57 2.08 -9.06
N GLU A 31 1.98 3.28 -9.18
CA GLU A 31 2.22 4.36 -8.22
C GLU A 31 1.71 3.99 -6.82
N ILE A 32 0.54 3.36 -6.72
CA ILE A 32 0.00 2.88 -5.44
C ILE A 32 0.96 1.84 -4.84
N SER A 33 1.46 0.90 -5.65
CA SER A 33 2.42 -0.12 -5.20
C SER A 33 3.69 0.49 -4.62
N GLU A 34 4.24 1.53 -5.26
CA GLU A 34 5.40 2.25 -4.75
C GLU A 34 5.09 2.94 -3.41
N LYS A 35 3.96 3.63 -3.28
CA LYS A 35 3.54 4.27 -2.03
C LYS A 35 3.32 3.23 -0.92
N THR A 36 2.75 2.06 -1.22
CA THR A 36 2.56 0.98 -0.25
C THR A 36 3.90 0.45 0.27
N LYS A 37 4.94 0.37 -0.58
CA LYS A 37 6.30 0.00 -0.12
C LYS A 37 6.84 1.02 0.89
N VAL A 38 6.71 2.31 0.61
CA VAL A 38 7.11 3.38 1.53
C VAL A 38 6.36 3.27 2.87
N ILE A 39 5.06 2.97 2.86
CA ILE A 39 4.28 2.74 4.08
C ILE A 39 4.82 1.55 4.87
N ASN A 40 5.17 0.44 4.19
CA ASN A 40 5.75 -0.73 4.84
C ASN A 40 7.10 -0.41 5.51
N ASP A 41 7.93 0.44 4.87
CA ASP A 41 9.19 0.90 5.46
C ASP A 41 8.95 1.76 6.71
N ILE A 42 7.96 2.66 6.68
CA ILE A 42 7.55 3.47 7.85
C ILE A 42 7.09 2.56 8.99
N VAL A 43 6.30 1.53 8.69
CA VAL A 43 5.86 0.55 9.68
C VAL A 43 7.06 -0.15 10.32
N PHE A 44 8.01 -0.61 9.52
CA PHE A 44 9.21 -1.27 10.03
C PHE A 44 10.02 -0.35 10.96
N GLN A 45 10.22 0.90 10.57
CA GLN A 45 10.89 1.89 11.40
C GLN A 45 10.12 2.17 12.70
N THR A 46 8.79 2.27 12.64
CA THR A 46 7.93 2.49 13.81
C THR A 46 7.99 1.30 14.77
N LYS A 47 8.04 0.08 14.24
CA LYS A 47 8.23 -1.15 15.02
C LYS A 47 9.59 -1.17 15.71
N LEU A 48 10.65 -0.74 15.03
CA LEU A 48 11.98 -0.64 15.64
C LEU A 48 12.03 0.44 16.74
N LEU A 49 11.39 1.58 16.50
CA LEU A 49 11.31 2.68 17.45
C LEU A 49 10.54 2.29 18.71
N SER A 50 9.37 1.66 18.57
CA SER A 50 8.58 1.14 19.70
C SER A 50 9.34 0.07 20.48
N PHE A 51 10.06 -0.82 19.79
CA PHE A 51 10.92 -1.80 20.46
C PHE A 51 12.02 -1.12 21.30
N ASN A 52 12.74 -0.17 20.72
CA ASN A 52 13.78 0.58 21.45
C ASN A 52 13.20 1.34 22.65
N ALA A 53 12.01 1.94 22.49
CA ALA A 53 11.31 2.61 23.58
C ALA A 53 10.91 1.62 24.69
N SER A 54 10.46 0.42 24.34
CA SER A 54 10.14 -0.65 25.30
C SER A 54 11.37 -1.10 26.09
N VAL A 55 12.51 -1.27 25.42
CA VAL A 55 13.80 -1.61 26.07
C VAL A 55 14.24 -0.53 27.04
N GLU A 56 14.19 0.75 26.65
CA GLU A 56 14.60 1.86 27.51
C GLU A 56 13.61 2.06 28.67
N ALA A 57 12.31 1.82 28.45
CA ALA A 57 11.32 1.81 29.51
C ALA A 57 11.58 0.71 30.55
N ALA A 58 11.94 -0.50 30.10
CA ALA A 58 12.34 -1.58 30.99
C ALA A 58 13.62 -1.22 31.79
N ARG A 59 14.58 -0.56 31.13
CA ARG A 59 15.82 -0.08 31.76
C ARG A 59 15.58 0.98 32.84
N ALA A 60 14.59 1.86 32.64
CA ALA A 60 14.20 2.88 33.60
C ALA A 60 13.41 2.33 34.81
N GLY A 61 13.06 1.03 34.82
CA GLY A 61 12.38 0.37 35.93
C GLY A 61 11.03 1.02 36.26
N GLU A 62 10.83 1.38 37.53
CA GLU A 62 9.58 2.01 38.01
C GLU A 62 9.24 3.32 37.28
N HIS A 63 10.25 4.10 36.89
CA HIS A 63 10.05 5.37 36.17
C HIS A 63 9.65 5.17 34.70
N GLY A 64 9.88 3.98 34.14
CA GLY A 64 9.57 3.64 32.75
C GLY A 64 8.20 3.01 32.53
N LYS A 65 7.45 2.66 33.58
CA LYS A 65 6.18 1.91 33.46
C LYS A 65 5.14 2.57 32.54
N GLY A 66 4.97 3.90 32.61
CA GLY A 66 4.06 4.61 31.72
C GLY A 66 4.52 4.61 30.26
N PHE A 67 5.83 4.74 30.03
CA PHE A 67 6.41 4.69 28.69
C PHE A 67 6.38 3.28 28.08
N ALA A 68 6.45 2.23 28.90
CA ALA A 68 6.34 0.84 28.45
C ALA A 68 4.98 0.56 27.81
N VAL A 69 3.89 1.03 28.40
CA VAL A 69 2.52 0.86 27.87
C VAL A 69 2.36 1.59 26.53
N VAL A 70 2.88 2.80 26.43
CA VAL A 70 2.83 3.57 25.17
C VAL A 70 3.66 2.88 24.08
N ALA A 71 4.86 2.38 24.42
CA ALA A 71 5.71 1.65 23.48
C ALA A 71 5.04 0.37 22.96
N GLU A 72 4.36 -0.38 23.83
CA GLU A 72 3.59 -1.56 23.44
C GLU A 72 2.45 -1.22 22.49
N GLU A 73 1.67 -0.18 22.80
CA GLU A 73 0.55 0.24 21.95
C GLU A 73 1.03 0.72 20.57
N VAL A 74 2.11 1.50 20.50
CA VAL A 74 2.72 1.93 19.23
C VAL A 74 3.23 0.72 18.44
N GLY A 75 3.79 -0.29 19.11
CA GLY A 75 4.23 -1.54 18.48
C GLY A 75 3.06 -2.33 17.88
N ASN A 76 1.94 -2.42 18.60
CA ASN A 76 0.71 -3.05 18.13
C ASN A 76 0.13 -2.33 16.91
N LEU A 77 0.07 -0.98 16.94
CA LEU A 77 -0.37 -0.17 15.79
C LEU A 77 0.54 -0.37 14.57
N ALA A 78 1.86 -0.43 14.78
CA ALA A 78 2.81 -0.70 13.70
C ALA A 78 2.55 -2.09 13.09
N GLN A 79 2.35 -3.12 13.91
CA GLN A 79 2.06 -4.46 13.42
C GLN A 79 0.75 -4.53 12.63
N MET A 80 -0.31 -3.90 13.11
CA MET A 80 -1.59 -3.82 12.40
C MET A 80 -1.44 -3.10 11.05
N SER A 81 -0.72 -1.97 11.04
CA SER A 81 -0.43 -1.21 9.83
C SER A 81 0.40 -2.01 8.82
N GLY A 82 1.37 -2.79 9.29
CA GLY A 82 2.19 -3.65 8.44
C GLY A 82 1.38 -4.74 7.77
N LYS A 83 0.49 -5.40 8.52
CA LYS A 83 -0.41 -6.40 7.96
C LYS A 83 -1.31 -5.80 6.87
N ALA A 84 -1.87 -4.61 7.10
CA ALA A 84 -2.68 -3.93 6.09
C ALA A 84 -1.87 -3.56 4.84
N ALA A 85 -0.61 -3.13 5.01
CA ALA A 85 0.29 -2.85 3.89
C ALA A 85 0.61 -4.14 3.09
N GLU A 86 0.87 -5.27 3.75
CA GLU A 86 1.09 -6.56 3.09
C GLU A 86 -0.14 -7.04 2.32
N GLU A 87 -1.34 -6.90 2.90
CA GLU A 87 -2.60 -7.22 2.22
C GLU A 87 -2.81 -6.34 0.98
N MET A 88 -2.43 -5.07 1.05
CA MET A 88 -2.49 -4.14 -0.08
C MET A 88 -1.50 -4.52 -1.18
N VAL A 89 -0.27 -4.95 -0.85
CA VAL A 89 0.69 -5.46 -1.85
C VAL A 89 0.11 -6.66 -2.60
N LYS A 90 -0.44 -7.65 -1.86
CA LYS A 90 -1.06 -8.84 -2.47
C LYS A 90 -2.26 -8.48 -3.35
N PHE A 91 -3.06 -7.52 -2.92
CA PHE A 91 -4.19 -7.02 -3.71
C PHE A 91 -3.71 -6.38 -5.03
N LEU A 92 -2.69 -5.52 -4.99
CA LEU A 92 -2.14 -4.87 -6.19
C LEU A 92 -1.48 -5.88 -7.14
N GLU A 93 -0.78 -6.89 -6.61
CA GLU A 93 -0.22 -7.98 -7.42
C GLU A 93 -1.30 -8.74 -8.20
N SER A 94 -2.48 -8.94 -7.59
CA SER A 94 -3.62 -9.58 -8.28
C SER A 94 -4.19 -8.74 -9.43
N LEU A 95 -4.04 -7.41 -9.39
CA LEU A 95 -4.46 -6.51 -10.46
C LEU A 95 -3.42 -6.41 -11.58
N SER A 96 -2.14 -6.60 -11.26
CA SER A 96 -1.03 -6.60 -12.21
C SER A 96 -0.94 -7.89 -13.04
N LEU A 97 -1.57 -8.99 -12.61
CA LEU A 97 -1.55 -10.30 -13.27
C LEU A 97 -2.67 -10.50 -14.32
N VAL A 98 -3.43 -9.44 -14.63
CA VAL A 98 -4.47 -9.40 -15.68
C VAL A 98 -3.95 -8.60 -16.86
#